data_AF-A0A7K0C1M4-F1
#
_entry.id   AF-A0A7K0C1M4-F1
#
_cell.length_a   1.000
_cell.length_b   1.000
_cell.length_c   1.000
_cell.angle_alpha   90.00
_cell.angle_beta   90.00
_cell.angle_gamma   90.00
#
_symmetry.space_group_name_H-M   'P 1'
#
loop_
_entity.id
_entity.type
_entity.pdbx_description
1 polymer ?
#
loop_
_entity_poly.entity_id
_entity_poly.type
_entity_poly.pdbx_seq_one_letter_code
_entity_poly.pdbx_strand_id
1 'polypeptide(L)'
;MQATLTALGRMPRRLDLSDLDLGRARLGGLILRGADLSGADLAGARLTGARLDEVDLTGADLAGADLRGTVMTGVRGLTLDDARLTAWTDEHTRINENTQGGA
;
A
#
# COMPACT_ATOMS: atom_id res chain seq x y z
N MET A 1 -4.98 6.28 -19.73
CA MET A 1 -6.17 5.43 -19.58
C MET A 1 -7.00 6.03 -18.46
N GLN A 2 -8.12 6.72 -18.76
CA GLN A 2 -8.95 7.33 -17.72
C GLN A 2 -9.90 6.27 -17.17
N ALA A 3 -9.76 5.87 -15.91
CA ALA A 3 -10.75 5.05 -15.22
C ALA A 3 -12.05 5.85 -15.15
N THR A 4 -13.09 5.40 -15.86
CA THR A 4 -14.38 6.06 -15.89
C THR A 4 -15.16 5.74 -14.62
N LEU A 5 -15.75 6.77 -14.01
CA LEU A 5 -16.50 6.78 -12.74
C LEU A 5 -17.80 5.92 -12.75
N THR A 6 -18.00 5.09 -13.78
CA THR A 6 -19.22 4.28 -14.01
C THR A 6 -19.30 3.03 -13.10
N ALA A 7 -18.30 2.76 -12.27
CA ALA A 7 -18.26 1.60 -11.36
C ALA A 7 -19.08 1.77 -10.06
N LEU A 8 -19.91 2.82 -9.92
CA LEU A 8 -20.72 3.10 -8.72
C LEU A 8 -21.99 2.22 -8.55
N GLY A 9 -22.06 1.07 -9.25
CA GLY A 9 -23.15 0.09 -9.14
C GLY A 9 -22.72 -1.32 -8.73
N ARG A 10 -21.42 -1.57 -8.59
CA ARG A 10 -20.84 -2.85 -8.14
C ARG A 10 -19.67 -2.52 -7.24
N MET A 11 -19.87 -2.49 -5.92
CA MET A 11 -18.75 -2.41 -4.99
C MET A 11 -18.12 -3.81 -4.92
N PRO A 12 -16.97 -4.09 -5.57
CA PRO A 12 -16.24 -5.31 -5.28
C PRO A 12 -15.90 -5.32 -3.78
N ARG A 13 -15.82 -6.49 -3.16
CA ARG A 13 -15.56 -6.62 -1.71
C ARG A 13 -14.16 -6.12 -1.29
N ARG A 14 -13.33 -5.63 -2.22
CA ARG A 14 -12.02 -5.00 -2.05
C ARG A 14 -11.81 -4.01 -3.21
N LEU A 15 -11.18 -2.87 -2.96
CA LEU A 15 -10.85 -1.87 -4.00
C LEU A 15 -9.71 -2.41 -4.86
N ASP A 16 -9.93 -2.54 -6.16
CA ASP A 16 -8.95 -3.03 -7.12
C ASP A 16 -8.17 -1.85 -7.73
N LEU A 17 -6.86 -1.82 -7.46
CA LEU A 17 -5.87 -0.88 -7.97
C LEU A 17 -4.65 -1.62 -8.54
N SER A 18 -4.79 -2.92 -8.82
CA SER A 18 -3.67 -3.74 -9.28
C SER A 18 -3.17 -3.29 -10.65
N ASP A 19 -1.86 -3.42 -10.87
CA ASP A 19 -1.18 -3.07 -12.13
C ASP A 19 -1.39 -1.61 -12.63
N LEU A 20 -1.90 -0.72 -11.77
CA LEU A 20 -2.10 0.69 -12.12
C LEU A 20 -0.80 1.49 -11.98
N ASP A 21 -0.61 2.44 -12.90
CA ASP A 21 0.36 3.52 -12.74
C ASP A 21 -0.18 4.54 -11.73
N LEU A 22 0.32 4.45 -10.50
CA LEU A 22 0.06 5.35 -9.38
C LEU A 22 1.35 6.10 -9.00
N GLY A 23 2.31 6.19 -9.91
CA GLY A 23 3.56 6.88 -9.71
C GLY A 23 3.30 8.34 -9.32
N ARG A 24 3.89 8.78 -8.20
CA ARG A 24 3.69 10.14 -7.65
C ARG A 24 2.23 10.49 -7.29
N ALA A 25 1.32 9.52 -7.23
CA ALA A 25 -0.05 9.73 -6.84
C ALA A 25 -0.14 10.28 -5.40
N ARG A 26 -1.18 11.06 -5.13
CA ARG A 26 -1.48 11.57 -3.78
C ARG A 26 -2.57 10.70 -3.15
N LEU A 27 -2.14 9.71 -2.38
CA LEU A 27 -2.98 8.70 -1.72
C LEU A 27 -3.00 8.88 -0.18
N GLY A 28 -2.40 9.96 0.32
CA GLY A 28 -2.31 10.25 1.75
C GLY A 28 -3.68 10.36 2.42
N GLY A 29 -3.79 9.81 3.63
CA GLY A 29 -5.03 9.80 4.43
C GLY A 29 -6.16 8.92 3.90
N LEU A 30 -5.98 8.23 2.78
CA LEU A 30 -7.00 7.34 2.23
C LEU A 30 -7.17 6.08 3.08
N ILE A 31 -8.39 5.56 3.10
CA ILE A 31 -8.71 4.25 3.69
C ILE A 31 -8.72 3.25 2.54
N LEU A 32 -7.63 2.49 2.40
CA LEU A 32 -7.45 1.46 1.38
C LEU A 32 -7.51 0.06 1.98
N ARG A 33 -8.22 -0.10 3.11
CA ARG A 33 -8.29 -1.39 3.81
C ARG A 33 -8.76 -2.50 2.88
N GLY A 34 -7.93 -3.54 2.76
CA GLY A 34 -8.18 -4.69 1.92
C GLY A 34 -7.98 -4.44 0.42
N ALA A 35 -7.52 -3.26 -0.01
CA ALA A 35 -7.31 -2.99 -1.43
C ALA A 35 -6.28 -3.95 -2.04
N ASP A 36 -6.44 -4.22 -3.33
CA ASP A 36 -5.45 -4.90 -4.15
C ASP A 36 -4.60 -3.84 -4.85
N LEU A 37 -3.32 -3.76 -4.49
CA LEU A 37 -2.30 -2.91 -5.12
C LEU A 37 -1.19 -3.79 -5.72
N SER A 38 -1.46 -5.08 -5.96
CA SER A 38 -0.48 -5.99 -6.55
C SER A 38 -0.02 -5.47 -7.92
N GLY A 39 1.29 -5.52 -8.18
CA GLY A 39 1.89 -5.04 -9.43
C GLY A 39 1.80 -3.53 -9.68
N ALA A 40 1.21 -2.73 -8.79
CA ALA A 40 1.06 -1.29 -9.00
C ALA A 40 2.42 -0.56 -8.98
N ASP A 41 2.58 0.42 -9.87
CA ASP A 41 3.69 1.37 -9.78
C ASP A 41 3.32 2.47 -8.79
N LEU A 42 3.94 2.46 -7.60
CA LEU A 42 3.79 3.46 -6.55
C LEU A 42 5.07 4.30 -6.39
N ALA A 43 5.97 4.30 -7.38
CA ALA A 43 7.24 5.00 -7.29
C ALA A 43 7.01 6.51 -7.05
N GLY A 44 7.59 7.03 -5.96
CA GLY A 44 7.41 8.41 -5.53
C GLY A 44 6.00 8.79 -5.05
N ALA A 45 5.08 7.83 -4.88
CA ALA A 45 3.72 8.10 -4.41
C ALA A 45 3.72 8.66 -2.98
N ARG A 46 2.74 9.51 -2.65
CA ARG A 46 2.56 10.05 -1.30
C ARG A 46 1.40 9.35 -0.62
N LEU A 47 1.72 8.45 0.30
CA LEU A 47 0.79 7.63 1.08
C LEU A 47 0.69 8.11 2.54
N THR A 48 1.27 9.26 2.87
CA THR A 48 1.32 9.79 4.24
C THR A 48 -0.02 9.69 4.99
N GLY A 49 -0.04 9.00 6.13
CA GLY A 49 -1.26 8.83 6.93
C GLY A 49 -2.32 7.86 6.38
N ALA A 50 -2.05 7.15 5.28
CA ALA A 50 -2.99 6.20 4.68
C ALA A 50 -3.16 4.94 5.55
N ARG A 51 -4.36 4.33 5.49
CA ARG A 51 -4.66 3.06 6.14
C ARG A 51 -4.61 1.93 5.11
N LEU A 52 -3.56 1.12 5.20
CA LEU A 52 -3.25 0.01 4.30
C LEU A 52 -3.46 -1.35 5.00
N ASP A 53 -4.39 -1.42 5.95
CA ASP A 53 -4.73 -2.65 6.65
C ASP A 53 -5.16 -3.75 5.65
N GLU A 54 -4.57 -4.94 5.71
CA GLU A 54 -4.88 -6.10 4.86
C GLU A 54 -4.72 -5.90 3.33
N VAL A 55 -3.92 -4.91 2.91
CA VAL A 55 -3.63 -4.62 1.50
C VAL A 55 -2.70 -5.67 0.88
N ASP A 56 -2.90 -5.98 -0.40
CA ASP A 56 -1.92 -6.73 -1.20
C ASP A 56 -1.00 -5.79 -1.96
N LEU A 57 0.31 -5.81 -1.67
CA LEU A 57 1.36 -5.05 -2.35
C LEU A 57 2.32 -5.98 -3.12
N THR A 58 1.91 -7.22 -3.42
CA THR A 58 2.76 -8.20 -4.09
C THR A 58 3.23 -7.67 -5.44
N GLY A 59 4.54 -7.49 -5.59
CA GLY A 59 5.15 -6.99 -6.83
C GLY A 59 4.94 -5.49 -7.10
N ALA A 60 4.42 -4.72 -6.14
CA ALA A 60 4.30 -3.27 -6.29
C ALA A 60 5.67 -2.57 -6.19
N ASP A 61 5.90 -1.53 -7.00
CA ASP A 61 7.11 -0.71 -6.92
C ASP A 61 6.89 0.46 -5.95
N LEU A 62 7.55 0.44 -4.79
CA LEU A 62 7.47 1.50 -3.78
C LEU A 62 8.70 2.43 -3.78
N ALA A 63 9.53 2.41 -4.82
CA ALA A 63 10.76 3.19 -4.87
C ALA A 63 10.50 4.69 -4.62
N GLY A 64 11.01 5.21 -3.51
CA GLY A 64 10.85 6.61 -3.13
C GLY A 64 9.44 7.02 -2.71
N ALA A 65 8.52 6.08 -2.46
CA ALA A 65 7.21 6.38 -1.91
C ALA A 65 7.29 6.93 -0.47
N ASP A 66 6.45 7.91 -0.16
CA ASP A 66 6.35 8.49 1.19
C ASP A 66 5.24 7.79 1.98
N LEU A 67 5.65 6.85 2.83
CA LEU A 67 4.79 6.01 3.66
C LEU A 67 4.66 6.50 5.12
N ARG A 68 5.14 7.71 5.44
CA ARG A 68 5.17 8.18 6.84
C ARG A 68 3.79 8.22 7.47
N GLY A 69 3.66 7.66 8.67
CA GLY A 69 2.40 7.63 9.42
C GLY A 69 1.33 6.72 8.79
N THR A 70 1.70 5.87 7.82
CA THR A 70 0.78 4.83 7.35
C THR A 70 0.54 3.79 8.42
N VAL A 71 -0.65 3.21 8.40
CA VAL A 71 -0.98 2.03 9.20
C VAL A 71 -0.98 0.83 8.27
N MET A 72 -0.02 -0.09 8.49
CA MET A 72 0.20 -1.27 7.66
C MET A 72 0.12 -2.53 8.54
N THR A 73 -1.09 -3.01 8.80
CA THR A 73 -1.32 -4.28 9.50
C THR A 73 -1.73 -5.36 8.52
N GLY A 74 -1.05 -6.51 8.53
CA GLY A 74 -1.45 -7.67 7.70
C GLY A 74 -1.31 -7.46 6.19
N VAL A 75 -0.41 -6.57 5.78
CA VAL A 75 -0.07 -6.34 4.37
C VAL A 75 0.62 -7.58 3.79
N ARG A 76 0.32 -7.91 2.54
CA ARG A 76 1.00 -8.96 1.76
C ARG A 76 1.99 -8.35 0.77
N GLY A 77 3.03 -9.11 0.41
CA GLY A 77 3.92 -8.73 -0.68
C GLY A 77 5.05 -7.75 -0.34
N LEU A 78 5.04 -7.16 0.85
CA LEU A 78 6.20 -6.44 1.39
C LEU A 78 7.23 -7.45 1.93
N THR A 79 8.44 -7.43 1.39
CA THR A 79 9.57 -8.21 1.93
C THR A 79 10.24 -7.46 3.09
N LEU A 80 11.09 -8.15 3.86
CA LEU A 80 11.88 -7.50 4.93
C LEU A 80 12.89 -6.47 4.37
N ASP A 81 13.33 -6.62 3.11
CA ASP A 81 14.18 -5.64 2.45
C ASP A 81 13.40 -4.37 2.06
N ASP A 82 12.14 -4.54 1.63
CA ASP A 82 11.21 -3.42 1.46
C ASP A 82 10.86 -2.79 2.81
N ALA A 83 10.75 -3.63 3.85
CA ALA A 83 10.56 -3.16 5.20
C ALA A 83 11.74 -2.29 5.63
N ARG A 84 12.99 -2.54 5.23
CA ARG A 84 14.12 -1.64 5.54
C ARG A 84 14.02 -0.27 4.86
N LEU A 85 13.34 -0.16 3.72
CA LEU A 85 12.97 1.13 3.11
C LEU A 85 11.86 1.85 3.88
N THR A 86 11.04 1.11 4.66
CA THR A 86 9.90 1.65 5.43
C THR A 86 10.10 1.69 6.96
N ALA A 87 11.09 0.98 7.51
CA ALA A 87 11.20 0.63 8.93
C ALA A 87 12.12 1.55 9.74
N TRP A 88 12.63 2.63 9.16
CA TRP A 88 13.64 3.45 9.84
C TRP A 88 13.41 4.95 9.84
N THR A 89 12.23 5.44 9.46
CA THR A 89 11.95 6.89 9.56
C THR A 89 10.71 7.16 10.41
N ASP A 90 11.02 7.50 11.65
CA ASP A 90 10.25 8.28 12.61
C ASP A 90 9.01 7.59 13.22
N GLU A 91 9.06 7.40 14.56
CA GLU A 91 8.05 7.30 15.63
C GLU A 91 6.55 6.93 15.38
N HIS A 92 6.08 6.78 14.15
CA HIS A 92 4.67 6.70 13.80
C HIS A 92 4.29 5.59 12.82
N THR A 93 5.21 5.04 12.02
CA THR A 93 4.89 3.92 11.12
C THR A 93 4.99 2.59 11.88
N ARG A 94 3.84 2.02 12.26
CA ARG A 94 3.76 0.77 13.03
C ARG A 94 3.58 -0.42 12.09
N ILE A 95 4.66 -1.13 11.79
CA ILE A 95 4.61 -2.52 11.33
C ILE A 95 4.43 -3.40 12.56
N ASN A 96 3.30 -4.10 12.68
CA ASN A 96 3.14 -5.12 13.71
C ASN A 96 3.71 -6.44 13.19
N GLU A 97 4.74 -6.94 13.88
CA GLU A 97 5.34 -8.23 13.60
C GLU A 97 4.27 -9.33 13.71
N ASN A 98 3.79 -9.83 12.57
CA ASN A 98 3.05 -11.09 12.52
C ASN A 98 3.64 -12.04 11.46
N THR A 99 4.87 -11.80 11.04
CA THR A 99 5.67 -12.77 10.29
C THR A 99 6.15 -13.84 11.26
N GLN A 100 5.36 -14.90 11.41
CA GLN A 100 5.88 -16.15 11.95
C GLN A 100 6.95 -16.69 10.99
N GLY A 101 8.21 -16.58 11.39
CA GLY A 101 9.29 -17.50 11.01
C GLY A 101 10.09 -17.76 12.29
N GLY A 102 10.17 -18.94 12.89
CA GLY A 102 10.02 -20.27 12.31
C GLY A 102 11.36 -20.78 11.81
N ALA A 103 12.27 -21.04 12.76
CA ALA A 103 13.59 -21.70 12.66
C ALA A 103 14.69 -21.00 11.85
#